data_AF-A0A4P7ZYI9-F1
#
_entry.id   AF-A0A4P7ZYI9-F1
#
_cell.length_a   1.000
_cell.length_b   1.000
_cell.length_c   1.000
_cell.angle_alpha   90.00
_cell.angle_beta   90.00
_cell.angle_gamma   90.00
#
_symmetry.space_group_name_H-M   'P 1'
#
loop_
_entity.id
_entity.type
_entity.pdbx_description
1 polymer ?
#
loop_
_entity_poly.entity_id
_entity_poly.type
_entity_poly.pdbx_seq_one_letter_code
_entity_poly.pdbx_strand_id
1 'polypeptide(L)'
;MRALAVALILSPAAGQAHGIESSITRLESLTDSLVLESRFSNGEPTSDAVVRLVAPDGEAIDLGRTNAQGQLSFALPKQAQGEWELQVDGGPGHRDYLEMPVQHGQAQLDQISQHRPHPLGWLGALGATAMLLGLQRIRRHR
;
A
#
# COMPACT_ATOMS: atom_id res chain seq x y z
N MET A 1 22.76 22.63 -45.49
CA MET A 1 23.42 21.73 -44.51
C MET A 1 22.41 21.46 -43.40
N ARG A 2 21.95 20.22 -43.24
CA ARG A 2 20.90 19.84 -42.27
C ARG A 2 21.58 19.46 -40.95
N ALA A 3 21.33 20.22 -39.89
CA ALA A 3 21.73 19.84 -38.54
C ALA A 3 20.77 18.75 -38.04
N LEU A 4 21.32 17.58 -37.74
CA LEU A 4 20.58 16.46 -37.15
C LEU A 4 20.58 16.64 -35.63
N ALA A 5 19.44 17.02 -35.05
CA ALA A 5 19.27 17.02 -33.60
C ALA A 5 18.95 15.59 -33.13
N VAL A 6 19.87 14.98 -32.39
CA VAL A 6 19.63 13.70 -31.71
C VAL A 6 18.92 14.01 -30.40
N ALA A 7 17.63 13.68 -30.32
CA ALA A 7 16.89 13.70 -29.07
C ALA A 7 17.19 12.40 -28.30
N LEU A 8 17.93 12.50 -27.19
CA LEU A 8 18.03 11.41 -26.22
C LEU A 8 16.65 11.27 -25.54
N ILE A 9 15.90 10.25 -25.94
CA ILE A 9 14.74 9.79 -25.18
C ILE A 9 15.30 9.08 -23.94
N LEU A 10 15.38 9.81 -22.83
CA LEU A 10 15.56 9.21 -21.50
C LEU A 10 14.26 8.48 -21.15
N SER A 11 14.20 7.19 -21.48
CA SER A 11 13.17 6.31 -20.94
C SER A 11 13.38 6.21 -19.43
N PRO A 12 12.40 6.56 -18.58
CA PRO A 12 12.51 6.26 -17.16
C PRO A 12 12.57 4.75 -17.03
N ALA A 13 13.68 4.22 -16.51
CA ALA A 13 13.76 2.83 -16.12
C ALA A 13 12.63 2.60 -15.11
N ALA A 14 11.72 1.68 -15.42
CA ALA A 14 10.71 1.24 -14.48
C ALA A 14 11.46 0.67 -13.26
N GLY A 15 11.58 1.47 -12.20
CA GLY A 15 12.13 1.00 -10.94
C GLY A 15 11.30 -0.18 -10.48
N GLN A 16 11.93 -1.33 -10.28
CA GLN A 16 11.29 -2.47 -9.65
C GLN A 16 11.03 -2.07 -8.18
N ALA A 17 9.84 -1.58 -7.90
CA ALA A 17 9.38 -1.41 -6.52
C ALA A 17 9.21 -2.83 -5.95
N HIS A 18 10.15 -3.25 -5.13
CA HIS A 18 10.03 -4.49 -4.37
C HIS A 18 9.09 -4.19 -3.20
N GLY A 19 7.84 -4.66 -3.32
CA GLY A 19 6.83 -4.50 -2.29
C GLY A 19 7.06 -5.45 -1.11
N ILE A 20 6.41 -5.15 0.00
CA ILE A 20 6.13 -6.12 1.05
C ILE A 20 4.74 -6.70 0.79
N GLU A 21 4.58 -7.98 1.05
CA GLU A 21 3.31 -8.69 1.05
C GLU A 21 3.08 -9.28 2.44
N SER A 22 1.92 -8.98 3.03
CA SER A 22 1.57 -9.45 4.37
C SER A 22 0.26 -10.21 4.38
N SER A 23 0.15 -11.18 5.29
CA SER A 23 -1.07 -11.94 5.54
C SER A 23 -1.29 -12.14 7.03
N ILE A 24 -2.55 -12.31 7.42
CA ILE A 24 -2.93 -12.59 8.80
C ILE A 24 -3.69 -13.90 8.87
N THR A 25 -3.33 -14.73 9.83
CA THR A 25 -4.06 -15.96 10.17
C THR A 25 -4.46 -15.96 11.64
N ARG A 26 -5.53 -16.68 11.97
CA ARG A 26 -5.92 -16.94 13.36
C ARG A 26 -5.18 -18.18 13.85
N LEU A 27 -4.63 -18.10 15.07
CA LEU A 27 -4.12 -19.28 15.75
C LEU A 27 -5.31 -20.01 16.39
N GLU A 28 -5.57 -21.26 15.96
CA GLU A 28 -6.69 -22.13 16.40
C GLU A 28 -6.65 -22.51 17.91
N SER A 29 -5.75 -21.91 18.70
CA SER A 29 -5.63 -22.12 20.14
C SER A 29 -6.65 -21.27 20.92
N LEU A 30 -6.80 -21.56 22.22
CA LEU A 30 -7.73 -20.92 23.18
C LEU A 30 -7.50 -19.40 23.41
N THR A 31 -6.64 -18.75 22.64
CA THR A 31 -6.10 -17.41 22.94
C THR A 31 -6.51 -16.30 21.98
N ASP A 32 -7.42 -16.53 21.02
CA ASP A 32 -7.90 -15.51 20.05
C ASP A 32 -6.75 -14.72 19.37
N SER A 33 -5.57 -15.35 19.24
CA SER A 33 -4.37 -14.70 18.78
C SER A 33 -4.33 -14.69 17.26
N LEU A 34 -3.82 -13.60 16.70
CA LEU A 34 -3.51 -13.46 15.28
C LEU A 34 -2.01 -13.66 15.07
N VAL A 35 -1.66 -14.17 13.89
CA VAL A 35 -0.29 -14.26 13.40
C VAL A 35 -0.20 -13.49 12.09
N LEU A 36 0.61 -12.44 12.09
CA LEU A 36 1.10 -11.78 10.89
C LEU A 36 2.24 -12.59 10.30
N GLU A 37 2.23 -12.81 8.99
CA GLU A 37 3.39 -13.21 8.20
C GLU A 37 3.64 -12.16 7.12
N SER A 38 4.89 -11.70 7.00
CA SER A 38 5.28 -10.65 6.06
C SER A 38 6.57 -11.02 5.32
N ARG A 39 6.56 -10.80 4.00
CA ARG A 39 7.68 -11.11 3.11
C ARG A 39 7.88 -9.97 2.11
N PHE A 40 9.11 -9.80 1.64
CA PHE A 40 9.37 -9.05 0.44
C PHE A 40 8.88 -9.82 -0.79
N SER A 41 8.62 -9.12 -1.90
CA SER A 41 8.18 -9.73 -3.16
C SER A 41 9.15 -10.77 -3.76
N ASN A 42 10.40 -10.79 -3.28
CA ASN A 42 11.40 -11.80 -3.64
C ASN A 42 11.31 -13.09 -2.78
N GLY A 43 10.37 -13.14 -1.82
CA GLY A 43 10.12 -14.25 -0.91
C GLY A 43 10.92 -14.20 0.40
N GLU A 44 11.87 -13.28 0.53
CA GLU A 44 12.65 -13.10 1.76
C GLU A 44 11.73 -12.62 2.89
N PRO A 45 11.87 -13.18 4.12
CA PRO A 45 11.09 -12.69 5.25
C PRO A 45 11.42 -11.23 5.56
N THR A 46 10.40 -10.42 5.83
CA THR A 46 10.60 -9.05 6.31
C THR A 46 10.95 -9.11 7.81
N SER A 47 12.18 -9.48 8.15
CA SER A 47 12.65 -9.61 9.54
C SER A 47 12.89 -8.25 10.20
N ASP A 48 12.66 -8.15 11.51
CA ASP A 48 12.85 -6.92 12.31
C ASP A 48 11.99 -5.72 11.86
N ALA A 49 10.94 -5.98 11.07
CA ALA A 49 9.99 -4.96 10.63
C ALA A 49 9.15 -4.48 11.82
N VAL A 50 8.95 -3.17 11.93
CA VAL A 50 8.12 -2.58 12.98
C VAL A 50 6.66 -2.74 12.60
N VAL A 51 5.85 -3.23 13.53
CA VAL A 51 4.41 -3.46 13.31
C VAL A 51 3.59 -2.59 14.25
N ARG A 52 2.64 -1.84 13.68
CA ARG A 52 1.68 -1.04 14.46
C ARG A 52 0.27 -1.40 14.09
N LEU A 53 -0.61 -1.35 15.08
CA LEU A 53 -2.04 -1.47 14.92
C LEU A 53 -2.68 -0.09 15.09
N VAL A 54 -3.37 0.40 14.07
CA VAL A 54 -4.01 1.71 14.06
C VAL A 54 -5.51 1.54 14.19
N ALA A 55 -6.08 2.22 15.18
CA ALA A 55 -7.50 2.25 15.46
C ALA A 55 -8.27 3.13 14.46
N PRO A 56 -9.60 2.97 14.34
CA PRO A 56 -10.42 3.77 13.43
C PRO A 56 -10.35 5.29 13.65
N ASP A 57 -9.99 5.74 14.85
CA ASP A 57 -9.80 7.16 15.21
C ASP A 57 -8.38 7.67 14.93
N GLY A 58 -7.49 6.79 14.44
CA GLY A 58 -6.10 7.09 14.12
C GLY A 58 -5.12 6.85 15.27
N GLU A 59 -5.56 6.41 16.46
CA GLU A 59 -4.63 6.05 17.54
C GLU A 59 -3.79 4.82 17.14
N ALA A 60 -2.46 4.90 17.31
CA ALA A 60 -1.54 3.84 16.95
C ALA A 60 -0.98 3.11 18.18
N ILE A 61 -1.05 1.78 18.15
CA ILE A 61 -0.50 0.88 19.16
C ILE A 61 0.72 0.17 18.57
N ASP A 62 1.87 0.26 19.24
CA ASP A 62 3.07 -0.50 18.87
C ASP A 62 2.89 -1.97 19.28
N LEU A 63 2.96 -2.89 18.31
CA LEU A 63 2.86 -4.33 18.54
C LEU A 63 4.22 -5.01 18.63
N GLY A 64 5.31 -4.30 18.30
CA GLY A 64 6.67 -4.81 18.30
C GLY A 64 7.20 -5.07 16.89
N ARG A 65 7.97 -6.16 16.74
CA ARG A 65 8.74 -6.45 15.53
C ARG A 65 8.59 -7.87 15.05
N THR A 66 8.61 -8.07 13.74
CA THR A 66 8.64 -9.42 13.15
C THR A 66 9.93 -10.15 13.51
N ASN A 67 9.81 -11.47 13.72
CA ASN A 67 10.95 -12.34 14.00
C ASN A 67 11.77 -12.65 12.73
N ALA A 68 12.79 -13.51 12.85
CA ALA A 68 13.65 -13.92 11.74
C ALA A 68 12.90 -14.64 10.59
N GLN A 69 11.69 -15.16 10.85
CA GLN A 69 10.81 -15.78 9.86
C GLN A 69 9.80 -14.78 9.27
N GLY A 70 9.88 -13.49 9.62
CA GLY A 70 8.94 -12.46 9.14
C GLY A 70 7.58 -12.53 9.83
N GLN A 71 7.51 -13.11 11.03
CA GLN A 71 6.25 -13.36 11.74
C GLN A 71 6.12 -12.55 13.02
N LEU A 72 4.90 -12.15 13.37
CA LEU A 72 4.55 -11.54 14.66
C LEU A 72 3.19 -12.07 15.15
N SER A 73 3.15 -12.57 16.38
CA SER A 73 1.89 -12.94 17.04
C SER A 73 1.40 -11.78 17.91
N PHE A 74 0.12 -11.44 17.80
CA PHE A 74 -0.50 -10.37 18.58
C PHE A 74 -1.96 -10.69 18.88
N ALA A 75 -2.56 -9.92 19.78
CA ALA A 75 -3.97 -9.98 20.11
C ALA A 75 -4.62 -8.61 19.90
N LEU A 76 -5.88 -8.61 19.50
CA LEU A 76 -6.67 -7.38 19.40
C LEU A 76 -7.16 -6.94 20.78
N PRO A 77 -7.40 -5.63 20.99
CA PRO A 77 -8.15 -5.17 22.14
C PRO A 77 -9.52 -5.86 22.22
N LYS A 78 -9.91 -6.35 23.40
CA LYS A 78 -11.12 -7.19 23.58
C LYS A 78 -12.43 -6.56 23.08
N GLN A 79 -12.49 -5.24 23.04
CA GLN A 79 -13.68 -4.47 22.63
C GLN A 79 -13.46 -3.72 21.31
N ALA A 80 -12.43 -4.07 20.55
CA ALA A 80 -12.16 -3.46 19.26
C ALA A 80 -13.34 -3.67 18.29
N GLN A 81 -13.65 -2.62 17.54
CA GLN A 81 -14.73 -2.56 16.55
C GLN A 81 -14.27 -1.66 15.39
N GLY A 82 -14.84 -1.88 14.20
CA GLY A 82 -14.63 -1.02 13.02
C GLY A 82 -13.42 -1.41 12.18
N GLU A 83 -12.99 -0.49 11.32
CA GLU A 83 -11.87 -0.69 10.40
C GLU A 83 -10.56 -0.35 11.09
N TRP A 84 -9.80 -1.38 11.45
CA TRP A 84 -8.44 -1.24 11.97
C TRP A 84 -7.44 -1.40 10.83
N GLU A 85 -6.26 -0.83 10.99
CA GLU A 85 -5.18 -0.99 10.01
C GLU A 85 -3.95 -1.59 10.69
N LEU A 86 -3.36 -2.62 10.08
CA LEU A 86 -2.05 -3.13 10.47
C LEU A 86 -0.99 -2.55 9.55
N GLN A 87 -0.04 -1.81 10.12
CA GLN A 87 1.07 -1.22 9.38
C GLN A 87 2.34 -2.02 9.62
N VAL A 88 3.02 -2.41 8.54
CA VAL A 88 4.33 -3.07 8.57
C VAL A 88 5.36 -2.14 7.95
N ASP A 89 6.36 -1.73 8.72
CA ASP A 89 7.48 -0.91 8.26
C ASP A 89 8.77 -1.74 8.24
N GLY A 90 9.17 -2.19 7.06
CA GLY A 90 10.41 -2.92 6.80
C GLY A 90 11.61 -2.01 6.50
N GLY A 91 11.48 -0.69 6.68
CA GLY A 91 12.53 0.29 6.41
C GLY A 91 12.25 1.18 5.19
N PRO A 92 13.22 2.02 4.78
CA PRO A 92 13.02 3.04 3.75
C PRO A 92 12.47 2.47 2.44
N GLY A 93 11.27 2.90 2.06
CA GLY A 93 10.61 2.48 0.82
C GLY A 93 9.86 1.13 0.90
N HIS A 94 9.85 0.47 2.05
CA HIS A 94 9.23 -0.85 2.23
C HIS A 94 8.18 -0.79 3.33
N ARG A 95 6.94 -0.51 2.94
CA ARG A 95 5.78 -0.47 3.86
C ARG A 95 4.60 -1.21 3.27
N ASP A 96 3.83 -1.82 4.15
CA ASP A 96 2.56 -2.47 3.83
C ASP A 96 1.49 -2.03 4.85
N TYR A 97 0.25 -1.97 4.38
CA TYR A 97 -0.91 -1.52 5.14
C TYR A 97 -2.05 -2.49 4.89
N LEU A 98 -2.53 -3.12 5.95
CA LEU A 98 -3.58 -4.12 5.86
C LEU A 98 -4.82 -3.65 6.62
N GLU A 99 -5.86 -3.33 5.87
CA GLU A 99 -7.17 -3.04 6.43
C GLU A 99 -7.79 -4.32 7.00
N MET A 100 -8.26 -4.22 8.23
CA MET A 100 -8.74 -5.32 9.05
C MET A 100 -10.06 -4.93 9.72
N PRO A 101 -11.21 -5.29 9.11
CA PRO A 101 -12.49 -5.15 9.77
C PRO A 101 -12.50 -5.99 11.06
N VAL A 102 -12.84 -5.36 12.18
CA VAL A 102 -12.93 -6.01 13.50
C VAL A 102 -14.36 -5.90 14.02
N GLN A 103 -14.88 -7.03 14.51
CA GLN A 103 -16.17 -7.09 15.19
C GLN A 103 -16.03 -7.81 16.53
N HIS A 104 -16.45 -7.17 17.63
CA HIS A 104 -16.37 -7.73 18.98
C HIS A 104 -14.97 -8.27 19.35
N GLY A 105 -13.92 -7.51 19.01
CA GLY A 105 -12.53 -7.91 19.27
C GLY A 105 -12.00 -9.01 18.34
N GLN A 106 -12.75 -9.39 17.30
CA GLN A 106 -12.39 -10.46 16.36
C GLN A 106 -12.18 -9.91 14.95
N ALA A 107 -11.00 -10.16 14.38
CA ALA A 107 -10.71 -9.86 12.98
C ALA A 107 -11.60 -10.71 12.06
N GLN A 108 -12.19 -10.04 11.07
CA GLN A 108 -12.99 -10.67 10.01
C GLN A 108 -12.05 -11.06 8.85
N LEU A 109 -11.27 -12.12 9.04
CA LEU A 109 -10.17 -12.49 8.13
C LEU A 109 -10.60 -12.70 6.67
N ASP A 110 -11.83 -13.18 6.44
CA ASP A 110 -12.38 -13.38 5.08
C ASP A 110 -12.56 -12.06 4.29
N GLN A 111 -12.55 -10.93 5.00
CA GLN A 111 -12.72 -9.58 4.42
C GLN A 111 -11.39 -8.85 4.19
N ILE A 112 -10.30 -9.32 4.81
CA ILE A 112 -8.95 -8.74 4.67
C ILE A 112 -8.43 -8.91 3.23
N SER A 113 -8.75 -10.05 2.59
CA SER A 113 -8.29 -10.39 1.24
C SER A 113 -8.93 -9.57 0.10
N GLN A 114 -9.80 -8.59 0.41
CA GLN A 114 -10.63 -7.91 -0.60
C GLN A 114 -10.26 -6.44 -0.85
N HIS A 115 -9.35 -5.85 -0.07
CA HIS A 115 -8.94 -4.46 -0.29
C HIS A 115 -7.90 -4.37 -1.41
N ARG A 116 -8.41 -4.19 -2.64
CA ARG A 116 -7.63 -3.62 -3.75
C ARG A 116 -7.20 -2.20 -3.38
N PRO A 117 -5.97 -1.78 -3.69
CA PRO A 117 -5.58 -0.38 -3.52
C PRO A 117 -6.55 0.51 -4.32
N HIS A 118 -7.25 1.42 -3.65
CA HIS A 118 -8.02 2.47 -4.29
C HIS A 118 -7.05 3.42 -5.02
N PRO A 119 -7.02 3.47 -6.36
CA PRO A 119 -6.05 4.27 -7.08
C PRO A 119 -6.62 5.67 -7.33
N LEU A 120 -6.91 6.47 -6.29
CA LEU A 120 -7.45 7.83 -6.49
C LEU A 120 -6.97 8.82 -5.42
N GLY A 121 -5.79 9.41 -5.65
CA GLY A 121 -5.26 10.51 -4.84
C GLY A 121 -4.38 11.54 -5.58
N TRP A 122 -4.30 11.53 -6.91
CA TRP A 122 -3.45 12.47 -7.68
C TRP A 122 -4.16 13.20 -8.84
N LEU A 123 -5.48 13.39 -8.77
CA LEU A 123 -6.08 14.52 -9.49
C LEU A 123 -5.96 15.78 -8.63
N GLY A 124 -4.78 16.41 -8.71
CA GLY A 124 -4.49 17.66 -8.04
C GLY A 124 -3.25 18.34 -8.61
N ALA A 125 -3.46 19.09 -9.70
CA ALA A 125 -2.58 20.15 -10.23
C ALA A 125 -1.34 19.72 -11.05
N LEU A 126 -1.49 19.68 -12.38
CA LEU A 126 -0.92 20.64 -13.34
C LEU A 126 -1.00 20.07 -14.77
N GLY A 127 -1.68 20.76 -15.69
CA GLY A 127 -1.48 20.52 -17.13
C GLY A 127 -2.72 20.33 -18.01
N ALA A 128 -3.89 20.84 -17.64
CA ALA A 128 -4.97 21.08 -18.59
C ALA A 128 -4.59 22.26 -19.52
N THR A 129 -3.74 22.03 -20.53
CA THR A 129 -3.55 22.95 -21.66
C THR A 129 -3.06 22.20 -22.89
N ALA A 130 -4.00 21.76 -23.74
CA ALA A 130 -3.92 21.81 -25.22
C ALA A 130 -4.96 20.89 -25.92
N MET A 131 -6.24 20.93 -25.50
CA MET A 131 -7.30 20.92 -26.51
C MET A 131 -7.46 22.38 -26.92
N LEU A 132 -7.00 22.78 -28.12
CA LEU A 132 -7.49 23.96 -28.89
C LEU A 132 -6.62 24.30 -30.12
N LEU A 133 -6.21 23.33 -30.95
CA LEU A 133 -5.70 23.65 -32.31
C LEU A 133 -6.17 22.58 -33.31
N GLY A 134 -7.43 22.69 -33.71
CA GLY A 134 -8.02 21.78 -34.70
C GLY A 134 -9.28 22.29 -35.36
N LEU A 135 -9.48 23.61 -35.47
CA LEU A 135 -10.54 24.22 -36.29
C LEU A 135 -10.12 25.61 -36.74
N GLN A 136 -9.28 25.68 -37.78
CA GLN A 136 -9.21 26.86 -38.63
C GLN A 136 -9.30 26.44 -40.09
N ARG A 137 -10.55 26.27 -40.56
CA ARG A 137 -10.90 26.42 -41.96
C ARG A 137 -12.14 27.30 -42.05
N ILE A 138 -11.94 28.60 -42.27
CA ILE A 138 -12.78 29.56 -43.03
C ILE A 138 -11.86 30.79 -43.24
N ARG A 139 -11.28 30.99 -44.44
CA ARG A 139 -11.78 31.77 -45.59
C ARG A 139 -11.99 33.26 -45.33
N ARG A 140 -11.32 34.09 -46.16
CA ARG A 140 -11.63 35.46 -46.69
C ARG A 140 -10.45 36.43 -46.50
N HIS A 141 -10.11 37.37 -47.39
CA HIS A 141 -10.66 37.89 -48.65
C HIS A 141 -9.55 38.68 -49.37
N ARG A 142 -9.48 38.62 -50.70
CA ARG A 142 -9.66 39.77 -51.61
C ARG A 142 -10.00 39.23 -52.99
#